data_AF-A0A0X8JJ07-F1
#
_entry.id   AF-A0A0X8JJ07-F1
#
_cell.length_a   1.000
_cell.length_b   1.000
_cell.length_c   1.000
_cell.angle_alpha   90.00
_cell.angle_beta   90.00
_cell.angle_gamma   90.00
#
_symmetry.space_group_name_H-M   'P 1'
#
loop_
_entity.id
_entity.type
_entity.pdbx_description
1 polymer ?
#
loop_
_entity_poly.entity_id
_entity_poly.type
_entity_poly.pdbx_seq_one_letter_code
_entity_poly.pdbx_strand_id
1 'polypeptide(L)'
;MNYCKILLFSLLAVIVLVGGYFLYMAWAFPAVRCEAAKHLDAPQMAGDCYACHAKATPRVAQEWYESKHGVTLVRCQTCHGMPDGKGSLPFTRVPGVEVCARCHSLSIGRMEAKFGKRNDCSTCHPHHQSAMHGGAYQYRLPSAKTDL
;
A
#
# COMPACT_ATOMS: atom_id res chain seq x y z
N MET A 1 9.61 -56.73 18.16
CA MET A 1 9.94 -56.52 16.73
C MET A 1 8.87 -55.72 15.96
N ASN A 2 7.58 -55.77 16.34
CA ASN A 2 6.51 -55.04 15.63
C ASN A 2 6.45 -53.53 15.95
N TYR A 3 6.76 -53.13 17.20
CA TYR A 3 6.78 -51.73 17.61
C TYR A 3 7.84 -50.89 16.86
N CYS A 4 9.03 -51.44 16.62
CA CYS A 4 10.08 -50.76 15.86
C CYS A 4 9.66 -50.52 14.41
N LYS A 5 8.98 -51.49 13.78
CA LYS A 5 8.43 -51.34 12.42
C LYS A 5 7.32 -50.29 12.37
N ILE A 6 6.39 -50.31 13.32
CA ILE A 6 5.30 -49.31 13.41
C ILE A 6 5.88 -47.91 13.62
N LEU A 7 6.86 -47.75 14.51
CA LEU A 7 7.55 -46.48 14.72
C LEU A 7 8.24 -45.99 13.45
N LEU A 8 8.92 -46.86 12.72
CA LEU A 8 9.58 -46.52 11.46
C LEU A 8 8.58 -46.09 10.38
N PHE A 9 7.46 -46.79 10.23
CA PHE A 9 6.41 -46.42 9.27
C PHE A 9 5.74 -45.10 9.63
N SER A 10 5.46 -44.85 10.91
CA SER A 10 4.89 -43.58 11.36
C SER A 10 5.84 -42.41 11.13
N LEU A 11 7.14 -42.60 11.39
CA LEU A 11 8.16 -41.58 11.11
C LEU A 11 8.26 -41.27 9.61
N LEU A 12 8.25 -42.30 8.76
CA LEU A 12 8.24 -42.14 7.30
C LEU A 12 7.00 -41.40 6.81
N ALA A 13 5.81 -41.73 7.33
CA ALA A 13 4.57 -41.05 6.97
C ALA A 13 4.60 -39.56 7.36
N VAL A 14 5.10 -39.24 8.56
CA VAL A 14 5.26 -37.84 9.00
C VAL A 14 6.25 -37.10 8.12
N ILE A 15 7.38 -37.71 7.76
CA ILE A 15 8.37 -37.08 6.86
C ILE A 15 7.76 -36.80 5.48
N VAL A 16 6.98 -37.73 4.92
CA VAL A 16 6.31 -37.54 3.63
C VAL A 16 5.28 -36.41 3.70
N LEU A 17 4.46 -36.37 4.76
CA LEU A 17 3.45 -35.32 4.93
C LEU A 17 4.09 -33.94 5.11
N VAL A 18 5.13 -33.85 5.94
CA VAL A 18 5.86 -32.60 6.19
C VAL A 18 6.61 -32.16 4.93
N GLY A 19 7.31 -33.06 4.27
CA GLY A 19 8.00 -32.78 3.00
C GLY A 19 7.02 -32.35 1.90
N GLY A 20 5.89 -33.04 1.78
CA GLY A 20 4.81 -32.69 0.86
C GLY A 20 4.21 -31.31 1.17
N TYR A 21 4.01 -30.98 2.45
CA TYR A 21 3.56 -29.65 2.87
C TYR A 21 4.56 -28.56 2.47
N PHE A 22 5.87 -28.74 2.72
CA PHE A 22 6.87 -27.75 2.33
C PHE A 22 7.02 -27.61 0.81
N LEU A 23 6.96 -28.72 0.06
CA LEU A 23 6.95 -28.70 -1.40
C LEU A 23 5.70 -27.98 -1.94
N TYR A 24 4.53 -28.26 -1.38
CA TYR A 24 3.30 -27.56 -1.71
C TYR A 24 3.40 -26.07 -1.41
N MET A 25 3.91 -25.68 -0.24
CA MET A 25 4.08 -24.27 0.12
C MET A 25 5.08 -23.56 -0.81
N ALA A 26 6.18 -24.20 -1.19
CA ALA A 26 7.15 -23.63 -2.12
C ALA A 26 6.57 -23.45 -3.53
N TRP A 27 5.72 -24.38 -3.98
CA TRP A 27 5.04 -24.29 -5.27
C TRP A 27 3.88 -23.28 -5.27
N ALA A 28 3.05 -23.30 -4.23
CA ALA A 28 1.89 -22.41 -4.11
C ALA A 28 2.28 -20.96 -3.78
N PHE A 29 3.45 -20.74 -3.18
CA PHE A 29 3.93 -19.43 -2.78
C PHE A 29 5.40 -19.20 -3.19
N PRO A 30 5.67 -19.05 -4.50
CA PRO A 30 7.01 -18.73 -4.96
C PRO A 30 7.50 -17.43 -4.30
N ALA A 31 8.79 -17.36 -3.97
CA ALA A 31 9.42 -16.18 -3.35
C ALA A 31 9.19 -14.90 -4.18
N VAL A 32 9.01 -15.04 -5.48
CA VAL A 32 8.55 -13.99 -6.39
C VAL A 32 7.04 -14.11 -6.57
N ARG A 33 6.27 -13.61 -5.59
CA ARG A 33 4.80 -13.60 -5.68
C ARG A 33 4.25 -12.64 -6.75
N CYS A 34 5.12 -11.95 -7.49
CA CYS A 34 4.71 -10.88 -8.39
C CYS A 34 5.69 -10.65 -9.56
N GLU A 35 5.21 -10.91 -10.78
CA GLU A 35 5.61 -10.16 -11.98
C GLU A 35 5.44 -8.63 -11.78
N ALA A 36 4.70 -8.20 -10.73
CA ALA A 36 4.47 -6.80 -10.38
C ALA A 36 5.73 -6.00 -10.02
N ALA A 37 6.91 -6.60 -9.85
CA ALA A 37 8.16 -5.83 -9.82
C ALA A 37 8.56 -5.31 -11.22
N LYS A 38 8.09 -5.96 -12.29
CA LYS A 38 8.44 -5.68 -13.69
C LYS A 38 7.47 -4.77 -14.44
N HIS A 39 6.50 -4.14 -13.78
CA HIS A 39 5.63 -3.18 -14.48
C HIS A 39 6.41 -1.94 -14.98
N LEU A 40 7.61 -1.70 -14.46
CA LEU A 40 8.58 -0.76 -15.01
C LEU A 40 9.16 -1.23 -16.37
N ASP A 41 9.12 -2.53 -16.65
CA ASP A 41 9.64 -3.15 -17.87
C ASP A 41 8.56 -3.21 -18.99
N ALA A 42 7.30 -2.91 -18.67
CA ALA A 42 6.15 -2.98 -19.59
C ALA A 42 5.46 -1.61 -19.74
N PRO A 43 5.88 -0.78 -20.71
CA PRO A 43 5.41 0.61 -20.89
C PRO A 43 3.88 0.75 -21.00
N GLN A 44 3.20 -0.24 -21.58
CA GLN A 44 1.76 -0.25 -21.79
C GLN A 44 0.95 -0.35 -20.49
N MET A 45 1.56 -0.79 -19.39
CA MET A 45 0.92 -0.93 -18.07
C MET A 45 1.22 0.26 -17.14
N ALA A 46 2.05 1.22 -17.56
CA ALA A 46 2.56 2.31 -16.72
C ALA A 46 1.47 3.28 -16.21
N GLY A 47 0.26 3.23 -16.78
CA GLY A 47 -0.86 4.11 -16.42
C GLY A 47 -1.90 3.53 -15.46
N ASP A 48 -2.02 2.20 -15.38
CA ASP A 48 -3.04 1.53 -14.56
C ASP A 48 -2.45 0.92 -13.29
N CYS A 49 -2.02 1.82 -12.39
CA CYS A 49 -1.45 1.42 -11.11
C CYS A 49 -2.47 0.63 -10.26
N TYR A 50 -3.75 1.03 -10.31
CA TYR A 50 -4.77 0.50 -9.42
C TYR A 50 -5.10 -0.97 -9.72
N ALA A 51 -5.26 -1.36 -10.98
CA ALA A 51 -5.64 -2.74 -11.32
C ALA A 51 -4.62 -3.78 -10.82
N CYS A 52 -3.33 -3.44 -10.85
CA CYS A 52 -2.27 -4.29 -10.30
C CYS A 52 -2.22 -4.19 -8.77
N HIS A 53 -2.22 -2.98 -8.20
CA HIS A 53 -2.09 -2.79 -6.76
C HIS A 53 -3.30 -3.29 -5.96
N ALA A 54 -4.49 -3.33 -6.54
CA ALA A 54 -5.66 -3.97 -5.95
C ALA A 54 -5.46 -5.48 -5.74
N LYS A 55 -4.57 -6.12 -6.50
CA LYS A 55 -4.23 -7.54 -6.38
C LYS A 55 -2.94 -7.76 -5.58
N ALA A 56 -1.90 -6.97 -5.86
CA ALA A 56 -0.59 -7.12 -5.27
C ALA A 56 -0.50 -6.55 -3.85
N THR A 57 -1.22 -5.45 -3.58
CA THR A 57 -1.24 -4.76 -2.29
C THR A 57 -2.67 -4.37 -1.92
N PRO A 58 -3.60 -5.34 -1.80
CA PRO A 58 -5.04 -5.07 -1.71
C PRO A 58 -5.39 -4.13 -0.56
N ARG A 59 -4.74 -4.28 0.60
CA ARG A 59 -4.97 -3.40 1.75
C ARG A 59 -4.61 -1.94 1.46
N VAL A 60 -3.43 -1.70 0.91
CA VAL A 60 -2.95 -0.33 0.62
C VAL A 60 -3.77 0.31 -0.49
N ALA A 61 -4.15 -0.46 -1.51
CA ALA A 61 -5.02 0.01 -2.58
C ALA A 61 -6.41 0.38 -2.04
N GLN A 62 -6.97 -0.44 -1.15
CA GLN A 62 -8.26 -0.17 -0.51
C GLN A 62 -8.20 1.06 0.40
N GLU A 63 -7.16 1.15 1.23
CA GLU A 63 -6.90 2.33 2.06
C GLU A 63 -6.89 3.59 1.19
N TRP A 64 -6.09 3.62 0.11
CA TRP A 64 -6.04 4.77 -0.80
C TRP A 64 -7.41 5.07 -1.39
N TYR A 65 -8.13 4.05 -1.89
CA TYR A 65 -9.45 4.18 -2.50
C TYR A 65 -10.46 4.87 -1.56
N GLU A 66 -10.40 4.56 -0.27
CA GLU A 66 -11.27 5.13 0.77
C GLU A 66 -10.74 6.44 1.39
N SER A 67 -9.47 6.77 1.14
CA SER A 67 -8.85 7.99 1.63
C SER A 67 -9.44 9.23 0.97
N LYS A 68 -9.20 10.41 1.57
CA LYS A 68 -9.62 11.68 0.95
C LYS A 68 -9.01 11.87 -0.45
N HIS A 69 -7.79 11.41 -0.67
CA HIS A 69 -7.13 11.49 -1.98
C HIS A 69 -7.77 10.56 -3.02
N GLY A 70 -8.15 9.34 -2.63
CA GLY A 70 -8.84 8.40 -3.51
C GLY A 70 -10.23 8.88 -3.91
N VAL A 71 -11.05 9.32 -2.95
CA VAL A 71 -12.42 9.81 -3.22
C VAL A 71 -12.43 11.12 -4.02
N THR A 72 -11.36 11.92 -3.98
CA THR A 72 -11.21 13.11 -4.84
C THR A 72 -10.40 12.83 -6.11
N LEU A 73 -10.15 11.56 -6.44
CA LEU A 73 -9.49 11.12 -7.66
C LEU A 73 -8.05 11.66 -7.86
N VAL A 74 -7.32 11.91 -6.77
CA VAL A 74 -5.88 12.20 -6.85
C VAL A 74 -5.17 10.92 -7.25
N ARG A 75 -4.67 10.89 -8.48
CA ARG A 75 -4.05 9.71 -9.07
C ARG A 75 -2.75 9.35 -8.37
N CYS A 76 -2.39 8.07 -8.38
CA CYS A 76 -1.17 7.55 -7.73
C CYS A 76 0.09 8.32 -8.17
N GLN A 77 0.18 8.63 -9.46
CA GLN A 77 1.32 9.32 -10.06
C GLN A 77 1.50 10.76 -9.56
N THR A 78 0.46 11.38 -9.00
CA THR A 78 0.55 12.73 -8.42
C THR A 78 1.51 12.77 -7.23
N CYS A 79 1.63 11.69 -6.48
CA CYS A 79 2.58 11.57 -5.37
C CYS A 79 3.79 10.71 -5.75
N HIS A 80 3.56 9.60 -6.46
CA HIS A 80 4.59 8.61 -6.76
C HIS A 80 5.40 8.90 -8.03
N GLY A 81 5.00 9.85 -8.88
CA GLY A 81 5.60 10.08 -10.19
C GLY A 81 5.14 9.08 -11.26
N MET A 82 5.57 9.28 -12.50
CA MET A 82 5.31 8.34 -13.59
C MET A 82 6.50 7.40 -13.80
N PRO A 83 6.27 6.07 -13.88
CA PRO A 83 7.32 5.08 -14.13
C PRO A 83 8.21 5.32 -15.34
N ASP A 84 7.64 5.93 -16.40
CA ASP A 84 8.33 6.22 -17.66
C ASP A 84 9.21 7.48 -17.61
N GLY A 85 9.30 8.11 -16.43
CA GLY A 85 10.08 9.33 -16.22
C GLY A 85 9.46 10.60 -16.83
N LYS A 86 8.31 10.52 -17.49
CA LYS A 86 7.66 11.68 -18.13
C LYS A 86 6.75 12.46 -17.17
N GLY A 87 6.70 12.07 -15.90
CA GLY A 87 5.94 12.75 -14.86
C GLY A 87 6.59 14.05 -14.39
N SER A 88 5.81 14.86 -13.66
CA SER A 88 6.30 16.08 -12.97
C SER A 88 7.11 15.78 -11.69
N LEU A 89 7.29 14.50 -11.39
CA LEU A 89 8.02 13.95 -10.25
C LEU A 89 8.79 12.71 -10.71
N PRO A 90 10.01 12.51 -10.19
CA PRO A 90 10.70 11.23 -10.35
C PRO A 90 9.85 10.13 -9.72
N PHE A 91 9.84 8.96 -10.36
CA PHE A 91 9.11 7.82 -9.82
C PHE A 91 9.74 7.35 -8.49
N THR A 92 8.94 7.26 -7.43
CA THR A 92 9.36 6.73 -6.14
C THR A 92 8.24 5.96 -5.45
N ARG A 93 8.60 4.81 -4.87
CA ARG A 93 7.68 4.00 -4.06
C ARG A 93 7.26 4.71 -2.78
N VAL A 94 8.13 5.53 -2.21
CA VAL A 94 7.87 6.27 -0.96
C VAL A 94 8.21 7.74 -1.23
N PRO A 95 7.20 8.58 -1.54
CA PRO A 95 7.39 9.99 -1.75
C PRO A 95 7.85 10.71 -0.47
N GLY A 96 8.75 11.68 -0.60
CA GLY A 96 9.12 12.55 0.50
C GLY A 96 8.02 13.59 0.79
N VAL A 97 8.16 14.28 1.92
CA VAL A 97 7.16 15.27 2.40
C VAL A 97 6.96 16.46 1.47
N GLU A 98 7.93 16.72 0.59
CA GLU A 98 7.87 17.76 -0.42
C GLU A 98 6.69 17.59 -1.39
N VAL A 99 6.22 16.36 -1.65
CA VAL A 99 5.03 16.17 -2.51
C VAL A 99 3.76 16.66 -1.84
N CYS A 100 3.69 16.59 -0.50
CA CYS A 100 2.57 17.10 0.29
C CYS A 100 2.51 18.63 0.20
N ALA A 101 3.67 19.30 0.28
CA ALA A 101 3.77 20.76 0.26
C ALA A 101 3.28 21.39 -1.05
N ARG A 102 3.28 20.63 -2.16
CA ARG A 102 2.76 21.10 -3.45
C ARG A 102 1.27 21.46 -3.41
N CYS A 103 0.49 20.82 -2.53
CA CYS A 103 -0.94 21.10 -2.37
C CYS A 103 -1.31 21.60 -0.96
N HIS A 104 -0.50 21.26 0.06
CA HIS A 104 -0.80 21.55 1.47
C HIS A 104 0.18 22.54 2.10
N SER A 105 0.85 23.39 1.33
CA SER A 105 1.82 24.38 1.84
C SER A 105 1.28 25.20 3.02
N LEU A 106 0.05 25.69 2.94
CA LEU A 106 -0.59 26.47 4.01
C LEU A 106 -0.81 25.65 5.29
N SER A 107 -1.30 24.41 5.16
CA SER A 107 -1.53 23.52 6.30
C SER A 107 -0.21 23.09 6.93
N ILE A 108 0.80 22.79 6.12
CA ILE A 108 2.15 22.47 6.60
C ILE A 108 2.73 23.66 7.37
N GLY A 109 2.66 24.88 6.84
CA GLY A 109 3.13 26.06 7.57
C GLY A 109 2.44 26.25 8.93
N ARG A 110 1.13 25.98 9.02
CA ARG A 110 0.40 25.98 10.31
C ARG A 110 0.88 24.87 11.25
N MET A 111 1.15 23.67 10.73
CA MET A 111 1.68 22.56 11.53
C MET A 111 3.10 22.84 12.02
N GLU A 112 3.96 23.40 11.16
CA GLU A 112 5.32 23.80 11.52
C GLU A 112 5.33 24.89 12.60
N ALA A 113 4.44 25.88 12.49
CA ALA A 113 4.30 26.93 13.50
C ALA A 113 3.85 26.37 14.87
N LYS A 114 3.00 25.34 14.87
CA LYS A 114 2.43 24.77 16.10
C LYS A 114 3.31 23.70 16.73
N PHE A 115 3.96 22.87 15.92
CA PHE A 115 4.65 21.65 16.36
C PHE A 115 6.15 21.64 16.02
N GLY A 116 6.65 22.70 15.39
CA GLY A 116 8.00 22.77 14.84
C GLY A 116 8.10 22.09 13.46
N LYS A 117 9.21 22.37 12.76
CA LYS A 117 9.49 21.73 11.46
C LYS A 117 9.70 20.23 11.64
N ARG A 118 8.97 19.43 10.86
CA ARG A 118 9.03 17.97 10.86
C ARG A 118 9.16 17.45 9.43
N ASN A 119 10.05 16.48 9.25
CA ASN A 119 10.25 15.81 7.95
C ASN A 119 9.48 14.48 7.85
N ASP A 120 8.61 14.20 8.83
CA ASP A 120 7.91 12.93 9.02
C ASP A 120 6.39 13.14 9.14
N CYS A 121 5.79 13.91 8.23
CA CYS A 121 4.35 14.24 8.28
C CYS A 121 3.47 12.99 8.45
N SER A 122 3.89 11.86 7.90
CA SER A 122 3.16 10.59 7.93
C SER A 122 3.16 9.86 9.28
N THR A 123 3.97 10.28 10.24
CA THR A 123 3.88 9.78 11.62
C THR A 123 2.52 10.16 12.24
N CYS A 124 2.01 11.35 11.93
CA CYS A 124 0.70 11.82 12.38
C CYS A 124 -0.36 11.75 11.28
N HIS A 125 0.05 11.81 10.01
CA HIS A 125 -0.82 11.69 8.84
C HIS A 125 -0.46 10.47 7.96
N PRO A 126 -0.64 9.23 8.44
CA PRO A 126 -0.31 8.04 7.66
C PRO A 126 -0.84 8.03 6.23
N HIS A 127 0.02 7.53 5.33
CA HIS A 127 -0.23 7.47 3.91
C HIS A 127 -1.40 6.56 3.58
N HIS A 128 -2.12 6.92 2.51
CA HIS A 128 -3.24 6.15 1.98
C HIS A 128 -4.35 5.88 2.99
N GLN A 129 -4.28 6.30 4.25
CA GLN A 129 -5.25 5.84 5.22
C GLN A 129 -6.64 6.47 4.96
N SER A 130 -7.68 5.65 5.10
CA SER A 130 -9.06 6.13 5.22
C SER A 130 -9.13 7.15 6.34
N ALA A 131 -9.99 8.16 6.17
CA ALA A 131 -9.85 9.46 6.84
C ALA A 131 -9.34 9.38 8.29
N MET A 132 -8.09 9.84 8.46
CA MET A 132 -7.52 10.17 9.76
C MET A 132 -8.53 11.03 10.52
N HIS A 133 -8.89 10.55 11.71
CA HIS A 133 -9.94 11.04 12.59
C HIS A 133 -11.34 10.51 12.25
N GLY A 134 -11.76 9.52 13.05
CA GLY A 134 -13.15 9.12 13.21
C GLY A 134 -14.03 10.38 13.36
N GLY A 135 -14.92 10.58 12.40
CA GLY A 135 -15.75 11.78 12.29
C GLY A 135 -15.64 12.53 10.96
N ALA A 136 -14.66 12.25 10.10
CA ALA A 136 -14.53 12.95 8.81
C ALA A 136 -15.70 12.74 7.81
N TYR A 137 -16.62 11.82 8.12
CA TYR A 137 -17.93 11.67 7.45
C TYR A 137 -19.10 12.26 8.26
N GLN A 138 -18.96 12.44 9.59
CA GLN A 138 -19.99 13.05 10.44
C GLN A 138 -20.12 14.57 10.21
N TYR A 139 -19.06 15.24 9.76
CA TYR A 139 -19.05 16.68 9.47
C TYR A 139 -19.32 17.04 7.99
N ARG A 140 -19.74 16.07 7.16
CA ARG A 140 -20.06 16.31 5.74
C ARG A 140 -21.51 16.02 5.35
N LEU A 141 -22.42 16.06 6.32
CA LEU A 141 -23.80 16.43 5.98
C LEU A 141 -23.78 17.91 5.62
N PRO A 142 -24.58 18.36 4.63
CA PRO A 142 -24.71 19.78 4.33
C PRO A 142 -25.13 20.46 5.63
N SER A 143 -24.19 21.17 6.26
CA SER A 143 -24.56 22.17 7.23
C SER A 143 -25.45 23.14 6.46
N ALA A 144 -26.69 23.33 6.90
CA ALA A 144 -27.57 24.37 6.39
C ALA A 144 -27.04 25.79 6.66
N LYS A 145 -25.75 25.94 6.98
CA LYS A 145 -25.05 27.20 7.14
C LYS A 145 -24.08 27.38 5.99
N THR A 146 -24.49 28.24 5.07
CA THR A 146 -23.66 28.87 4.05
C THR A 146 -22.98 30.08 4.68
N ASP A 147 -21.74 29.91 5.13
CA ASP A 147 -20.95 31.02 5.64
C ASP A 147 -19.67 31.09 4.79
N LEU A 148 -19.59 32.16 3.99
CA LEU A 148 -18.47 32.58 3.16
C LEU A 148 -17.20 32.86 3.98
#